data_AF-A0A2W4M2W5-F1
#
_entry.id   AF-A0A2W4M2W5-F1
#
_cell.length_a   1.000
_cell.length_b   1.000
_cell.length_c   1.000
_cell.angle_alpha   90.00
_cell.angle_beta   90.00
_cell.angle_gamma   90.00
#
_symmetry.space_group_name_H-M   'P 1'
#
loop_
_entity.id
_entity.type
_entity.pdbx_description
1 polymer ?
#
loop_
_entity_poly.entity_id
_entity_poly.type
_entity_poly.pdbx_seq_one_letter_code
_entity_poly.pdbx_strand_id
1 'polypeptide(L)' 'MSSFSPTSAVRPSIALRRGAVRDAIVDRLERALGKTVDEATRRDFFDALSIAVREELSERWIA' A
#
# COMPACT_ATOMS: atom_id res chain seq x y z
N MET A 1 36.49 -4.80 3.15
CA MET A 1 35.45 -4.31 4.08
C MET A 1 34.12 -4.40 3.34
N SER A 2 33.38 -5.49 3.51
CA SER A 2 32.09 -5.68 2.85
C SER A 2 31.00 -5.04 3.71
N SER A 3 30.49 -3.90 3.27
CA SER A 3 29.36 -3.24 3.91
C SER A 3 28.09 -4.06 3.65
N PHE A 4 27.58 -4.71 4.70
CA PHE A 4 26.23 -5.25 4.71
C PHE A 4 25.24 -4.07 4.68
N SER A 5 24.55 -3.88 3.56
CA SER A 5 23.39 -3.00 3.54
C SER A 5 22.33 -3.60 4.48
N PRO A 6 21.78 -2.83 5.43
CA PRO A 6 20.67 -3.32 6.23
C PRO A 6 19.52 -3.64 5.27
N THR A 7 19.06 -4.90 5.30
CA THR A 7 17.88 -5.34 4.59
C THR A 7 16.74 -4.39 4.96
N SER A 8 16.26 -3.58 4.01
CA SER A 8 15.08 -2.73 4.23
C SER A 8 13.98 -3.62 4.78
N ALA A 9 13.66 -3.43 6.06
CA ALA A 9 12.58 -4.16 6.69
C ALA A 9 11.32 -3.92 5.85
N VAL A 10 10.80 -4.99 5.23
CA VAL A 10 9.57 -4.93 4.45
C VAL A 10 8.48 -4.51 5.42
N ARG A 11 8.09 -3.24 5.37
CA ARG A 11 7.01 -2.75 6.22
C ARG A 11 5.74 -3.48 5.78
N PRO A 12 4.97 -4.06 6.70
CA PRO A 12 3.69 -4.64 6.34
C PRO A 12 2.77 -3.54 5.80
N SER A 13 1.96 -3.93 4.84
CA SER A 13 0.90 -3.10 4.27
C SER A 13 -0.13 -2.72 5.32
N ILE A 14 -0.73 -1.52 5.20
CA ILE A 14 -1.85 -1.16 6.06
C ILE A 14 -3.12 -1.86 5.56
N ALA A 15 -3.67 -2.75 6.39
CA ALA A 15 -4.88 -3.50 6.08
C ALA A 15 -6.09 -2.60 5.81
N LEU A 16 -6.91 -2.98 4.82
CA LEU A 16 -8.11 -2.23 4.44
C LEU A 16 -9.26 -2.58 5.39
N ARG A 17 -9.42 -1.77 6.44
CA ARG A 17 -10.46 -1.94 7.46
C ARG A 17 -11.22 -0.64 7.73
N ARG A 18 -12.43 -0.77 8.29
CA ARG A 18 -13.23 0.37 8.72
C ARG A 18 -12.43 1.23 9.70
N GLY A 19 -12.39 2.54 9.47
CA GLY A 19 -11.60 3.49 10.26
C GLY A 19 -10.14 3.64 9.85
N ALA A 20 -9.60 2.79 8.97
CA ALA A 20 -8.23 2.88 8.45
C ALA A 20 -8.17 3.01 6.92
N VAL A 21 -9.32 3.26 6.26
CA VAL A 21 -9.43 3.31 4.79
C VAL A 21 -8.49 4.37 4.19
N ARG A 22 -8.41 5.55 4.81
CA ARG A 22 -7.52 6.61 4.35
C ARG A 22 -6.07 6.16 4.39
N ASP A 23 -5.64 5.60 5.52
CA ASP A 23 -4.25 5.18 5.70
C ASP A 23 -3.88 4.02 4.78
N ALA A 24 -4.81 3.08 4.54
CA ALA A 24 -4.64 2.01 3.55
C ALA A 24 -4.46 2.57 2.13
N ILE A 25 -5.28 3.54 1.72
CA ILE A 25 -5.15 4.16 0.40
C ILE A 25 -3.83 4.94 0.28
N VAL A 26 -3.45 5.71 1.30
CA VAL A 26 -2.20 6.49 1.31
C VAL A 26 -0.99 5.55 1.25
N ASP A 27 -1.00 4.45 2.00
CA ASP A 27 0.07 3.44 1.95
C ASP A 27 0.26 2.88 0.53
N ARG A 28 -0.83 2.62 -0.20
CA ARG A 28 -0.74 2.14 -1.59
C ARG A 28 -0.34 3.23 -2.58
N LEU A 29 -0.79 4.47 -2.38
CA LEU A 29 -0.31 5.60 -3.18
C LEU A 29 1.21 5.72 -3.12
N GLU A 30 1.76 5.69 -1.91
CA GLU A 30 3.20 5.85 -1.69
C GLU A 30 3.99 4.61 -2.13
N ARG A 31 3.53 3.41 -1.77
CA ARG A 31 4.32 2.17 -1.99
C ARG A 31 4.12 1.54 -3.36
N ALA A 32 2.91 1.57 -3.90
CA ALA A 32 2.59 0.91 -5.16
C ALA A 32 2.61 1.86 -6.35
N LEU A 33 2.15 3.10 -6.15
CA LEU A 33 2.07 4.11 -7.21
C LEU A 33 3.21 5.14 -7.17
N GLY A 34 3.98 5.19 -6.07
CA GLY A 34 5.08 6.14 -5.90
C GLY A 34 4.63 7.61 -5.86
N LYS A 35 3.40 7.87 -5.42
CA LYS A 35 2.79 9.20 -5.40
C LYS A 35 2.46 9.66 -3.99
N THR A 36 2.64 10.94 -3.74
CA THR A 36 2.12 11.59 -2.54
C THR A 36 0.64 11.94 -2.70
N VAL A 37 -0.04 12.24 -1.59
CA VAL A 37 -1.45 12.69 -1.60
C VAL A 37 -1.63 13.97 -2.41
N ASP A 38 -0.65 14.88 -2.36
CA ASP A 38 -0.71 16.18 -3.03
C ASP A 38 -0.56 16.07 -4.56
N GLU A 39 0.12 15.03 -5.04
CA GLU A 39 0.35 14.77 -6.48
C GLU A 39 -0.71 13.83 -7.07
N ALA A 40 -1.53 13.19 -6.24
CA ALA A 40 -2.47 12.15 -6.64
C ALA A 40 -3.72 12.72 -7.31
N THR A 41 -4.05 12.19 -8.49
CA THR A 41 -5.33 12.43 -9.15
C THR A 41 -6.41 11.51 -8.58
N ARG A 42 -7.69 11.80 -8.85
CA ARG A 42 -8.80 10.90 -8.49
C ARG A 42 -8.63 9.48 -9.01
N ARG A 43 -8.00 9.33 -10.18
CA ARG A 43 -7.70 8.01 -10.77
C ARG A 43 -6.68 7.27 -9.92
N ASP A 44 -5.65 7.94 -9.44
CA ASP A 44 -4.63 7.34 -8.56
C ASP A 44 -5.25 6.87 -7.24
N PHE A 45 -6.18 7.63 -6.65
CA PHE A 45 -6.92 7.20 -5.46
C PHE A 45 -7.77 5.95 -5.74
N PHE A 46 -8.41 5.87 -6.91
CA PHE A 46 -9.18 4.69 -7.30
C PHE A 46 -8.28 3.46 -7.52
N ASP A 47 -7.14 3.65 -8.17
CA ASP A 47 -6.17 2.58 -8.43
C ASP A 47 -5.58 2.07 -7.10
N ALA A 48 -5.20 2.96 -6.18
CA ALA A 48 -4.72 2.61 -4.85
C ALA A 48 -5.77 1.84 -4.02
N LEU A 49 -7.04 2.24 -4.07
CA LEU A 49 -8.13 1.51 -3.43
C LEU A 49 -8.32 0.11 -4.05
N SER A 50 -8.26 0.02 -5.39
CA SER A 50 -8.41 -1.25 -6.10
C SER A 50 -7.29 -2.24 -5.75
N ILE A 51 -6.05 -1.75 -5.60
CA ILE A 51 -4.92 -2.54 -5.11
C ILE A 51 -5.20 -3.05 -3.70
N ALA A 52 -5.59 -2.16 -2.78
CA ALA A 52 -5.89 -2.53 -1.39
C ALA A 52 -6.98 -3.60 -1.28
N VAL A 53 -8.06 -3.48 -2.06
CA VAL A 53 -9.13 -4.48 -2.12
C VAL A 53 -8.62 -5.80 -2.68
N ARG A 54 -7.84 -5.76 -3.76
CA ARG A 54 -7.29 -6.98 -4.39
C ARG A 54 -6.42 -7.76 -3.41
N GLU A 55 -5.59 -7.09 -2.63
CA GLU A 55 -4.72 -7.74 -1.65
C GLU A 55 -5.52 -8.41 -0.54
N GLU A 56 -6.50 -7.72 0.07
CA GLU A 56 -7.38 -8.32 1.09
C GLU A 56 -8.14 -9.54 0.55
N LEU A 57 -8.66 -9.45 -0.67
CA LEU A 57 -9.35 -10.58 -1.30
C LEU A 57 -8.38 -11.73 -1.57
N SER A 58 -7.16 -11.44 -2.01
CA SER A 58 -6.14 -12.46 -2.28
C SER A 58 -5.69 -13.16 -0.99
N GLU A 59 -5.47 -12.39 0.08
CA GLU A 59 -5.11 -12.92 1.41
C GLU A 59 -6.20 -13.84 1.96
N ARG A 60 -7.47 -13.43 1.86
CA ARG A 60 -8.62 -14.22 2.33
C ARG A 60 -8.96 -15.42 1.45
N TRP A 61 -8.57 -15.38 0.18
CA TRP A 61 -8.84 -16.46 -0.76
C TRP A 61 -7.83 -17.59 -0.63
N ILE A 62 -6.58 -17.26 -0.30
CA ILE A 62 -5.49 -18.24 -0.12
C ILE A 62 -5.53 -18.88 1.29
N ALA A 63 -6.13 -18.20 2.27
CA ALA A 63 -6.36 -18.70 3.62
C ALA A 63 -7.54 -19.66 3.71
#